data_AF-A0A4Y1ZAP9-F1
#
_entry.id   AF-A0A4Y1ZAP9-F1
#
_cell.length_a   1.000
_cell.length_b   1.000
_cell.length_c   1.000
_cell.angle_alpha   90.00
_cell.angle_beta   90.00
_cell.angle_gamma   90.00
#
_symmetry.space_group_name_H-M   'P 1'
#
loop_
_entity.id
_entity.type
_entity.pdbx_description
1 polymer ?
#
loop_
_entity_poly.entity_id
_entity_poly.type
_entity_poly.pdbx_seq_one_letter_code
_entity_poly.pdbx_strand_id
1 'polypeptide(L)'
;MSEANLDKSSEGSTSKCIADYEEDQFLKNGFETLIQDSRASGNQMWAASLSLWSREAAYRLSKSAAEGVEPSWRKQFYALDCPKTFLFGERSLPDPDEQVLRQQGIGVDVVKKAGHSMAWENPRGLAQAIARGITT
;
A
#
# COMPACT_ATOMS: atom_id res chain seq x y z
N MET A 1 -3.52 5.04 3.57
CA MET A 1 -2.21 4.45 3.27
C MET A 1 -1.73 5.08 1.97
N SER A 2 -0.45 5.47 1.89
CA SER A 2 0.07 6.33 0.81
C SER A 2 1.11 5.67 -0.09
N GLU A 3 1.71 4.56 0.35
CA GLU A 3 2.66 3.79 -0.47
C GLU A 3 1.91 2.74 -1.28
N ALA A 4 2.18 2.68 -2.59
CA ALA A 4 1.42 1.85 -3.53
C ALA A 4 2.08 0.48 -3.73
N ASN A 5 1.28 -0.55 -3.99
CA ASN A 5 1.81 -1.86 -4.39
C ASN A 5 2.22 -1.82 -5.87
N LEU A 6 3.47 -2.22 -6.16
CA LEU A 6 3.97 -2.37 -7.54
C LEU A 6 3.65 -3.74 -8.12
N ASP A 7 3.55 -4.77 -7.28
CA ASP A 7 3.23 -6.13 -7.70
C ASP A 7 2.13 -6.72 -6.82
N LYS A 8 1.67 -7.92 -7.20
CA LYS A 8 0.68 -8.65 -6.42
C LYS A 8 1.17 -8.91 -4.99
N SER A 9 0.23 -9.02 -4.09
CA SER A 9 0.48 -9.22 -2.66
C SER A 9 1.23 -10.53 -2.43
N SER A 10 2.35 -10.45 -1.71
CA SER A 10 3.16 -11.60 -1.32
C SER A 10 2.59 -12.30 -0.08
N GLU A 11 3.02 -13.55 0.14
CA GLU A 11 2.70 -14.29 1.36
C GLU A 11 3.10 -13.50 2.62
N GLY A 12 2.21 -13.50 3.62
CA GLY A 12 2.39 -12.75 4.88
C GLY A 12 1.96 -11.28 4.83
N SER A 13 1.62 -10.73 3.67
CA SER A 13 0.99 -9.41 3.59
C SER A 13 -0.47 -9.44 4.08
N THR A 14 -0.98 -8.33 4.63
CA THR A 14 -2.36 -8.25 5.14
C THR A 14 -3.40 -8.58 4.07
N SER A 15 -3.21 -8.08 2.85
CA SER A 15 -4.09 -8.38 1.71
C SER A 15 -4.06 -9.86 1.34
N LYS A 16 -2.89 -10.51 1.35
CA LYS A 16 -2.80 -11.95 1.09
C LYS A 16 -3.50 -12.76 2.20
N CYS A 17 -3.29 -12.40 3.47
CA CYS A 17 -3.97 -13.04 4.59
C CYS A 17 -5.50 -12.92 4.50
N ILE A 18 -6.04 -11.78 4.05
CA ILE A 18 -7.48 -11.61 3.81
C ILE A 18 -7.95 -12.45 2.62
N ALA A 19 -7.18 -12.47 1.52
CA ALA A 19 -7.51 -13.18 0.29
C ALA A 19 -7.54 -14.71 0.43
N ASP A 20 -6.89 -15.25 1.46
CA ASP A 20 -6.88 -16.68 1.81
C ASP A 20 -8.16 -17.14 2.52
N TYR A 21 -9.02 -16.21 2.96
CA TYR A 21 -10.36 -16.56 3.40
C TYR A 21 -11.27 -16.86 2.20
N GLU A 22 -12.22 -17.77 2.42
CA GLU A 22 -13.46 -17.76 1.65
C GLU A 22 -14.27 -16.48 1.96
N GLU A 23 -14.88 -15.85 0.94
CA GLU A 23 -15.56 -14.55 1.08
C GLU A 23 -16.57 -14.57 2.24
N ASP A 24 -17.45 -15.57 2.29
CA ASP A 24 -18.47 -15.69 3.33
C ASP A 24 -17.87 -15.77 4.75
N GLN A 25 -16.74 -16.45 4.92
CA GLN A 25 -16.07 -16.57 6.22
C GLN A 25 -15.49 -15.23 6.67
N PHE A 26 -14.90 -14.49 5.72
CA PHE A 26 -14.38 -13.16 6.00
C PHE A 26 -15.49 -12.18 6.36
N LEU A 27 -16.58 -12.15 5.59
CA LEU A 27 -17.70 -11.24 5.83
C LEU A 27 -18.40 -11.51 7.16
N LYS A 28 -18.55 -12.78 7.53
CA LYS A 28 -19.22 -13.19 8.77
C LYS A 28 -18.40 -12.86 10.00
N ASN A 29 -17.12 -13.26 10.02
CA ASN A 29 -16.28 -13.19 11.22
C ASN A 29 -14.91 -12.57 10.96
N GLY A 30 -14.25 -12.91 9.84
CA GLY A 30 -12.85 -12.54 9.59
C GLY A 30 -12.58 -11.04 9.61
N PHE A 31 -13.53 -10.21 9.16
CA PHE A 31 -13.39 -8.76 9.19
C PHE A 31 -13.30 -8.19 10.62
N GLU A 32 -14.18 -8.65 11.52
CA GLU A 32 -14.18 -8.18 12.92
C GLU A 32 -12.95 -8.71 13.66
N THR A 33 -12.58 -9.98 13.43
CA THR A 33 -11.33 -10.56 13.97
C THR A 33 -10.12 -9.74 13.54
N LEU A 34 -10.01 -9.38 12.26
CA LEU A 34 -8.90 -8.58 11.75
C LEU A 34 -8.82 -7.21 12.43
N ILE A 35 -9.96 -6.54 12.69
CA ILE A 35 -9.98 -5.26 13.41
C ILE A 35 -9.48 -5.45 14.85
N GLN A 36 -9.95 -6.49 15.54
CA GLN A 36 -9.59 -6.78 16.92
C GLN A 36 -8.10 -7.11 17.06
N ASP A 37 -7.57 -7.97 16.19
CA ASP A 37 -6.16 -8.34 16.15
C ASP A 37 -5.27 -7.12 15.83
N SER A 38 -5.73 -6.24 14.93
CA SER A 38 -5.05 -4.99 14.60
C SER A 38 -4.98 -4.04 15.79
N ARG A 39 -6.02 -3.99 16.63
CA ARG A 39 -5.99 -3.21 17.89
C ARG A 39 -5.04 -3.84 18.90
N ALA A 40 -5.11 -5.16 19.08
CA ALA A 40 -4.32 -5.90 20.06
C ALA A 40 -2.81 -5.83 19.76
N SER A 41 -2.43 -5.81 18.47
CA SER A 41 -1.05 -5.67 18.01
C SER A 41 -0.53 -4.22 18.02
N GLY A 42 -1.33 -3.24 18.48
CA GLY A 42 -0.93 -1.83 18.55
C GLY A 42 -1.07 -1.06 17.23
N ASN A 43 -1.58 -1.68 16.17
CA ASN A 43 -1.83 -1.03 14.88
C ASN A 43 -3.18 -0.28 14.87
N GLN A 44 -3.33 0.65 15.82
CA GLN A 44 -4.59 1.35 16.10
C GLN A 44 -5.08 2.16 14.89
N MET A 45 -4.16 2.76 14.14
CA MET A 45 -4.48 3.54 12.93
C MET A 45 -5.09 2.67 11.83
N TRP A 46 -4.51 1.49 11.60
CA TRP A 46 -5.06 0.53 10.66
C TRP A 46 -6.43 0.03 11.12
N ALA A 47 -6.56 -0.36 12.38
CA ALA A 47 -7.84 -0.83 12.93
C ALA A 47 -8.95 0.22 12.83
N ALA A 48 -8.64 1.48 13.13
CA ALA A 48 -9.60 2.58 13.01
C ALA A 48 -10.00 2.81 11.55
N SER A 49 -9.03 2.86 10.64
CA SER A 49 -9.29 3.05 9.21
C SER A 49 -10.13 1.91 8.64
N LEU A 50 -9.73 0.66 8.89
CA LEU A 50 -10.43 -0.54 8.43
C LEU A 50 -11.85 -0.63 8.99
N SER A 51 -12.08 -0.19 10.24
CA SER A 51 -13.42 -0.21 10.84
C SER A 51 -14.47 0.66 10.12
N LEU A 52 -14.02 1.58 9.26
CA LEU A 52 -14.89 2.42 8.42
C LEU A 52 -15.13 1.83 7.03
N TRP A 53 -14.47 0.72 6.68
CA TRP A 53 -14.59 0.11 5.37
C TRP A 53 -15.82 -0.80 5.29
N SER A 54 -16.36 -0.96 4.08
CA SER A 54 -17.21 -2.11 3.78
C SER A 54 -16.37 -3.39 3.85
N ARG A 55 -16.95 -4.43 4.46
CA ARG A 55 -16.30 -5.74 4.60
C ARG A 55 -16.07 -6.39 3.24
N GLU A 56 -17.05 -6.24 2.34
CA GLU A 56 -17.01 -6.70 0.95
C GLU A 56 -15.91 -5.98 0.18
N ALA A 57 -15.80 -4.65 0.33
CA ALA A 57 -14.75 -3.89 -0.31
C ALA A 57 -13.36 -4.32 0.19
N ALA A 58 -13.19 -4.51 1.50
CA ALA A 58 -11.93 -4.98 2.09
C ALA A 58 -11.53 -6.35 1.55
N TYR A 59 -12.47 -7.29 1.47
CA TYR A 59 -12.23 -8.63 0.91
C TYR A 59 -11.83 -8.56 -0.55
N ARG A 60 -12.67 -7.95 -1.40
CA ARG A 60 -12.48 -7.96 -2.85
C ARG A 60 -11.24 -7.19 -3.29
N LEU A 61 -10.95 -6.07 -2.63
CA LEU A 61 -9.69 -5.35 -2.85
C LEU A 61 -8.50 -6.25 -2.54
N SER A 62 -8.54 -6.96 -1.41
CA SER A 62 -7.47 -7.85 -0.99
C SER A 62 -7.32 -9.06 -1.90
N LYS A 63 -8.44 -9.65 -2.35
CA LYS A 63 -8.47 -10.75 -3.32
C LYS A 63 -7.84 -10.34 -4.65
N SER A 64 -8.25 -9.20 -5.19
CA SER A 64 -7.66 -8.62 -6.39
C SER A 64 -6.18 -8.30 -6.19
N ALA A 65 -5.79 -7.79 -5.02
CA ALA A 65 -4.41 -7.51 -4.67
C ALA A 65 -3.53 -8.77 -4.67
N ALA A 66 -4.06 -9.91 -4.19
CA ALA A 66 -3.37 -11.20 -4.15
C ALA A 66 -3.29 -11.89 -5.51
N GLU A 67 -4.37 -11.84 -6.30
CA GLU A 67 -4.40 -12.39 -7.66
C GLU A 67 -3.45 -11.63 -8.59
N GLY A 68 -3.41 -10.30 -8.45
CA GLY A 68 -2.65 -9.43 -9.32
C GLY A 68 -3.28 -9.27 -10.70
N VAL A 69 -2.51 -8.70 -11.63
CA VAL A 69 -2.92 -8.44 -13.01
C VAL A 69 -1.77 -8.76 -13.96
N GLU A 70 -2.09 -9.05 -15.23
CA GLU A 70 -1.09 -9.14 -16.31
C GLU A 70 -1.44 -8.14 -17.43
N PRO A 71 -0.51 -7.23 -17.81
CA PRO A 71 0.82 -7.04 -17.24
C PRO A 71 0.77 -6.51 -15.80
N SER A 72 1.77 -6.82 -14.96
CA SER A 72 1.80 -6.36 -13.55
C SER A 72 1.71 -4.84 -13.44
N TRP A 73 1.24 -4.32 -12.29
CA TRP A 73 1.16 -2.86 -12.08
C TRP A 73 2.52 -2.19 -12.25
N ARG A 74 3.62 -2.84 -11.88
CA ARG A 74 4.99 -2.39 -12.14
C ARG A 74 5.25 -2.20 -13.63
N LYS A 75 4.95 -3.21 -14.46
CA LYS A 75 5.10 -3.12 -15.92
C LYS A 75 4.21 -2.02 -16.50
N GLN A 76 2.96 -1.93 -16.04
CA GLN A 76 2.04 -0.87 -16.47
C GLN A 76 2.58 0.51 -16.11
N PHE A 77 3.10 0.67 -14.89
CA PHE A 77 3.69 1.91 -14.40
C PHE A 77 4.91 2.29 -15.22
N TYR A 78 5.81 1.35 -15.52
CA TYR A 78 6.98 1.62 -16.38
C TYR A 78 6.58 2.03 -17.79
N ALA A 79 5.48 1.50 -18.31
CA ALA A 79 5.01 1.77 -19.67
C ALA A 79 4.28 3.12 -19.86
N LEU A 80 3.93 3.85 -18.79
CA LEU A 80 3.24 5.15 -18.97
C LEU A 80 4.18 6.15 -19.65
N ASP A 81 3.69 6.90 -20.63
CA ASP A 81 4.48 7.91 -21.37
C ASP A 81 4.37 9.31 -20.74
N CYS A 82 4.49 9.37 -19.41
CA CYS A 82 4.48 10.62 -18.65
C CYS A 82 5.57 10.61 -17.57
N PRO A 83 5.90 11.79 -17.00
CA PRO A 83 6.74 11.83 -15.82
C PRO A 83 6.12 11.05 -14.66
N LYS A 84 6.96 10.29 -13.97
CA LYS A 84 6.55 9.35 -12.92
C LYS A 84 7.48 9.48 -11.73
N THR A 85 6.89 9.66 -10.56
CA THR A 85 7.60 9.65 -9.29
C THR A 85 6.93 8.66 -8.34
N PHE A 86 7.71 7.76 -7.75
CA PHE A 86 7.28 6.88 -6.66
C PHE A 86 7.75 7.44 -5.33
N LEU A 87 6.89 7.42 -4.32
CA LEU A 87 7.17 7.98 -2.99
C LEU A 87 7.30 6.87 -1.96
N PHE A 88 8.40 6.88 -1.21
CA PHE A 88 8.57 6.00 -0.04
C PHE A 88 8.47 6.79 1.27
N GLY A 89 7.94 6.17 2.31
CA GLY A 89 8.18 6.62 3.68
C GLY A 89 9.60 6.26 4.11
N GLU A 90 10.32 7.17 4.77
CA GLU A 90 11.67 6.89 5.31
C GLU A 90 11.74 5.64 6.21
N ARG A 91 10.68 5.37 6.99
CA ARG A 91 10.58 4.18 7.87
C ARG A 91 10.19 2.90 7.13
N SER A 92 9.80 3.01 5.87
CA SER A 92 9.55 1.87 4.99
C SER A 92 10.82 1.41 4.26
N LEU A 93 11.93 2.14 4.43
CA LEU A 93 13.24 1.78 3.88
C LEU A 93 14.13 1.09 4.93
N PRO A 94 15.10 0.25 4.52
CA PRO A 94 15.46 -0.07 3.13
C PRO A 94 14.45 -1.00 2.44
N ASP A 95 14.17 -0.72 1.17
CA ASP A 95 13.40 -1.57 0.27
C ASP A 95 14.16 -1.71 -1.07
N PRO A 96 14.34 -2.93 -1.62
CA PRO A 96 15.01 -3.13 -2.90
C PRO A 96 14.40 -2.32 -4.05
N ASP A 97 13.09 -2.05 -4.01
CA ASP A 97 12.39 -1.32 -5.04
C ASP A 97 12.87 0.12 -5.16
N GLU A 98 13.39 0.73 -4.09
CA GLU A 98 13.95 2.08 -4.19
C GLU A 98 15.08 2.12 -5.24
N GLN A 99 15.96 1.12 -5.22
CA GLN A 99 17.07 1.02 -6.15
C GLN A 99 16.60 0.59 -7.55
N VAL A 100 15.71 -0.41 -7.63
CA VAL A 100 15.20 -0.94 -8.90
C VAL A 100 14.45 0.15 -9.68
N LEU A 101 13.60 0.92 -9.02
CA LEU A 101 12.84 2.02 -9.65
C LEU A 101 13.79 3.08 -10.23
N ARG A 102 14.81 3.50 -9.48
CA ARG A 102 15.82 4.46 -9.96
C ARG A 102 16.55 3.94 -11.18
N GLN A 103 16.92 2.66 -11.21
CA GLN A 103 17.57 2.02 -12.36
C GLN A 103 16.67 1.99 -13.61
N GLN A 104 15.35 1.94 -13.43
CA GLN A 104 14.37 2.02 -14.52
C GLN A 104 14.04 3.46 -14.94
N GLY A 105 14.80 4.46 -14.44
CA GLY A 105 14.60 5.87 -14.77
C GLY A 105 13.36 6.49 -14.11
N ILE A 106 12.76 5.82 -13.12
CA ILE A 106 11.62 6.36 -12.37
C ILE A 106 12.14 7.34 -11.31
N GLY A 107 11.49 8.49 -11.19
CA GLY A 107 11.74 9.43 -10.10
C GLY A 107 11.41 8.78 -8.75
N VAL A 108 12.27 8.94 -7.75
CA VAL A 108 12.01 8.42 -6.40
C VAL A 108 12.33 9.50 -5.38
N ASP A 109 11.35 9.81 -4.52
CA ASP A 109 11.47 10.74 -3.40
C ASP A 109 11.04 10.07 -2.08
N VAL A 110 11.56 10.55 -0.96
CA VAL A 110 11.38 9.93 0.35
C VAL A 110 10.78 10.93 1.33
N VAL A 111 9.61 10.60 1.89
CA VAL A 111 8.96 11.39 2.93
C VAL A 111 9.61 11.08 4.28
N LYS A 112 10.35 12.06 4.79
CA LYS A 112 11.06 11.98 6.06
C LYS A 112 10.11 11.75 7.24
N LYS A 113 10.58 10.98 8.23
CA LYS A 113 9.86 10.68 9.50
C LYS A 113 8.46 10.06 9.31
N ALA A 114 8.23 9.36 8.19
CA ALA A 114 6.99 8.65 7.90
C ALA A 114 7.30 7.22 7.42
N GLY A 115 6.37 6.29 7.62
CA GLY A 115 6.31 4.99 6.94
C GLY A 115 5.17 4.98 5.92
N HIS A 116 4.51 3.83 5.77
CA HIS A 116 3.41 3.62 4.81
C HIS A 116 2.23 4.60 4.92
N SER A 117 2.02 5.23 6.08
CA SER A 117 0.90 6.15 6.33
C SER A 117 1.34 7.62 6.26
N MET A 118 2.12 7.96 5.24
CA MET A 118 2.72 9.29 5.05
C MET A 118 1.74 10.47 5.21
N ALA A 119 0.52 10.35 4.67
CA ALA A 119 -0.49 11.41 4.77
C ALA A 119 -0.91 11.70 6.22
N TRP A 120 -0.81 10.70 7.10
CA TRP A 120 -1.12 10.84 8.53
C TRP A 120 0.12 11.23 9.34
N GLU A 121 1.25 10.59 9.06
CA GLU A 121 2.49 10.76 9.83
C GLU A 121 3.22 12.07 9.52
N ASN A 122 3.22 12.49 8.25
CA ASN A 122 3.84 13.73 7.80
C ASN A 122 3.12 14.31 6.57
N PRO A 123 1.88 14.83 6.73
CA PRO A 123 1.09 15.38 5.62
C PRO A 123 1.81 16.49 4.86
N ARG A 124 2.54 17.36 5.57
CA ARG A 124 3.32 18.44 4.95
C ARG A 124 4.46 17.89 4.09
N GLY A 125 5.21 16.92 4.61
CA GLY A 125 6.29 16.27 3.87
C GLY A 125 5.78 15.54 2.63
N LEU A 126 4.65 14.84 2.75
CA LEU A 126 4.00 14.19 1.61
C LEU A 126 3.58 15.22 0.54
N ALA A 127 2.92 16.30 0.93
CA ALA A 127 2.49 17.35 -0.02
C ALA A 127 3.69 17.98 -0.76
N GLN A 128 4.79 18.22 -0.06
CA GLN A 128 6.02 18.74 -0.68
C GLN A 128 6.67 17.73 -1.64
N ALA A 129 6.66 16.43 -1.29
CA ALA A 129 7.17 15.37 -2.16
C ALA A 129 6.33 15.23 -3.44
N ILE A 130 5.00 15.27 -3.31
CA ILE A 130 4.08 15.30 -4.46
C ILE A 130 4.39 16.51 -5.35
N ALA A 131 4.50 17.71 -4.77
CA ALA A 131 4.77 18.92 -5.55
C ALA A 131 6.10 18.83 -6.33
N ARG A 132 7.15 18.24 -5.75
CA ARG A 132 8.41 17.97 -6.47
C ARG A 132 8.22 16.94 -7.58
N GLY A 133 7.54 15.84 -7.29
CA GLY A 133 7.40 14.70 -8.19
C GLY A 133 6.51 14.93 -9.42
N ILE A 134 5.71 15.99 -9.43
CA ILE A 134 4.89 16.40 -10.60
C ILE A 134 5.54 17.51 -11.44
N THR A 135 6.65 18.11 -10.96
CA THR A 135 7.35 19.21 -11.65
C THR A 135 8.55 18.72 -12.47
N THR A 136 8.97 17.47 -12.25
CA THR A 136 9.95 16.73 -13.06
C THR A 136 9.33 16.16 -14.32
#